data_AF-A0A5D6XSP6-F1
#
_entry.id   AF-A0A5D6XSP6-F1
#
_cell.length_a   1.000
_cell.length_b   1.000
_cell.length_c   1.000
_cell.angle_alpha   90.00
_cell.angle_beta   90.00
_cell.angle_gamma   90.00
#
_symmetry.space_group_name_H-M   'P 1'
#
loop_
_entity.id
_entity.type
_entity.pdbx_description
1 polymer ?
#
loop_
_entity_poly.entity_id
_entity_poly.type
_entity_poly.pdbx_seq_one_letter_code
_entity_poly.pdbx_strand_id
1 'polypeptide(L)'
;MDGRQAAAFAASCATTVVCQAATSLVREDRTQTMTITHLAFDRLLQEATYDRWFEANLRCNRRLFLSLCSLLRSWGVNLAGATRHGHSGEKKLAAVLYFLASSGSYRSCAAAMGMSKALIVGVVERVIEALVRLLPVVVRLPQTASQWQALEDEFAHLCQIQGVAGTIDGSLIAIERPAGYEGF
;
A
#
# COMPACT_ATOMS: atom_id res chain seq x y z
N MET A 1 -29.26 43.98 21.42
CA MET A 1 -30.03 43.14 22.35
C MET A 1 -30.26 41.84 21.62
N ASP A 2 -29.22 41.02 21.56
CA ASP A 2 -28.96 39.89 22.49
C ASP A 2 -29.72 38.66 21.99
N GLY A 3 -29.15 37.48 21.79
CA GLY A 3 -27.81 36.96 22.03
C GLY A 3 -27.88 35.44 21.79
N ARG A 4 -26.79 34.87 21.22
CA ARG A 4 -26.17 33.54 21.45
C ARG A 4 -27.09 32.38 21.92
N GLN A 5 -27.09 31.19 21.32
CA GLN A 5 -26.06 30.11 21.35
C GLN A 5 -26.55 28.99 20.38
N ALA A 6 -25.81 28.27 19.52
CA ALA A 6 -24.48 27.64 19.52
C ALA A 6 -24.29 26.50 20.54
N ALA A 7 -24.41 25.24 20.06
CA ALA A 7 -23.86 24.03 20.67
C ALA A 7 -23.26 23.20 19.50
N ALA A 8 -21.96 23.08 19.25
CA ALA A 8 -20.80 22.74 20.08
C ALA A 8 -20.84 21.29 20.60
N PHE A 9 -20.32 20.35 19.81
CA PHE A 9 -19.68 19.13 20.31
C PHE A 9 -18.25 19.07 19.76
N ALA A 10 -17.37 19.80 20.44
CA ALA A 10 -15.93 19.62 20.37
C ALA A 10 -15.53 18.70 21.53
N ALA A 11 -15.00 17.53 21.22
CA ALA A 11 -14.29 16.71 22.20
C ALA A 11 -12.79 16.91 21.99
N SER A 12 -12.25 17.88 22.72
CA SER A 12 -10.81 18.06 22.95
C SER A 12 -10.36 17.01 23.96
N CYS A 13 -9.32 16.24 23.62
CA CYS A 13 -8.45 15.63 24.61
C CYS A 13 -7.00 15.95 24.22
N ALA A 14 -6.55 17.13 24.63
CA ALA A 14 -5.14 17.43 24.81
C ALA A 14 -4.59 16.51 25.92
N THR A 15 -3.53 15.76 25.62
CA THR A 15 -2.69 15.19 26.69
C THR A 15 -1.22 15.41 26.36
N THR A 16 -0.65 16.31 27.15
CA THR A 16 0.73 16.64 27.48
C THR A 16 1.83 15.69 26.98
N VAL A 17 2.80 16.29 26.28
CA VAL A 17 4.13 15.73 26.03
C VAL A 17 4.90 15.67 27.36
N VAL A 18 5.27 14.46 27.79
CA VAL A 18 6.29 14.25 28.81
C VAL A 18 7.52 13.66 28.12
N CYS A 19 8.56 14.47 27.99
CA CYS A 19 9.90 14.00 27.65
C CYS A 19 10.46 13.20 28.84
N GLN A 20 10.61 11.89 28.68
CA GLN A 20 11.53 11.11 29.50
C GLN A 20 12.54 10.41 28.60
N ALA A 21 13.73 10.98 28.56
CA ALA A 21 14.93 10.30 28.14
C ALA A 21 15.20 9.15 29.13
N ALA A 22 14.94 7.92 28.68
CA ALA A 22 15.46 6.73 29.31
C ALA A 22 16.17 5.91 28.23
N THR A 23 17.49 6.05 28.17
CA THR A 23 18.40 5.10 27.55
C THR A 23 18.21 3.75 28.23
N SER A 24 17.26 2.96 27.72
CA SER A 24 17.14 1.55 28.05
C SER A 24 17.58 0.78 26.82
N LEU A 25 18.65 0.02 26.99
CA LEU A 25 19.09 -1.05 26.10
C LEU A 25 17.97 -2.08 25.97
N VAL A 26 16.93 -1.75 25.21
CA VAL A 26 15.97 -2.74 24.72
C VAL A 26 16.72 -3.47 23.64
N ARG A 27 17.32 -4.59 24.04
CA ARG A 27 17.65 -5.68 23.14
C ARG A 27 16.41 -5.89 22.27
N GLU A 28 16.49 -5.47 21.00
CA GLU A 28 15.49 -5.85 20.01
C GLU A 28 15.36 -7.35 20.15
N ASP A 29 14.22 -7.78 20.70
CA ASP A 29 13.84 -9.17 20.62
C ASP A 29 13.77 -9.41 19.12
N ARG A 30 14.73 -10.19 18.62
CA ARG A 30 14.71 -10.66 17.24
C ARG A 30 13.39 -11.42 17.15
N THR A 31 12.33 -10.72 16.73
CA THR A 31 11.17 -11.36 16.15
C THR A 31 11.81 -12.23 15.09
N GLN A 32 11.82 -13.53 15.35
CA GLN A 32 12.29 -14.49 14.37
C GLN A 32 11.51 -14.12 13.13
N THR A 33 12.21 -13.54 12.15
CA THR A 33 11.76 -13.52 10.79
C THR A 33 11.65 -15.00 10.50
N MET A 34 10.46 -15.55 10.73
CA MET A 34 10.14 -16.89 10.34
C MET A 34 10.33 -16.82 8.85
N THR A 35 11.49 -17.29 8.39
CA THR A 35 11.69 -17.65 7.01
C THR A 35 10.69 -18.79 6.83
N ILE A 36 9.44 -18.44 6.51
CA ILE A 36 8.38 -19.39 6.25
C ILE A 36 8.83 -20.10 4.99
N THR A 37 9.56 -21.20 5.17
CA THR A 37 10.22 -21.96 4.10
C THR A 37 9.23 -22.61 3.15
N HIS A 38 7.94 -22.47 3.42
CA HIS A 38 6.88 -22.72 2.47
C HIS A 38 5.67 -21.86 2.85
N LEU A 39 5.58 -20.63 2.35
CA LEU A 39 4.40 -19.78 2.56
C LEU A 39 3.18 -20.53 2.00
N ALA A 40 2.35 -21.08 2.90
CA ALA A 40 1.09 -21.72 2.57
C ALA A 40 0.09 -20.62 2.19
N PHE A 41 0.34 -19.96 1.07
CA PHE A 41 -0.38 -18.77 0.63
C PHE A 41 -1.89 -19.02 0.50
N ASP A 42 -2.27 -20.22 0.11
CA ASP A 42 -3.69 -20.60 0.01
C ASP A 42 -4.39 -20.54 1.38
N ARG A 43 -3.69 -20.87 2.48
CA ARG A 43 -4.20 -20.69 3.84
C ARG A 43 -4.32 -19.19 4.19
N LEU A 44 -3.30 -18.40 3.84
CA LEU A 44 -3.32 -16.94 4.06
C LEU A 44 -4.52 -16.27 3.37
N LEU A 45 -4.91 -16.76 2.19
CA LEU A 45 -6.06 -16.23 1.46
C LEU A 45 -7.42 -16.52 2.15
N GLN A 46 -7.52 -17.61 2.91
CA GLN A 46 -8.77 -18.08 3.48
C GLN A 46 -9.06 -17.52 4.88
N GLU A 47 -8.03 -17.33 5.69
CA GLU A 47 -8.19 -16.96 7.10
C GLU A 47 -7.99 -15.46 7.33
N ALA A 48 -9.00 -14.79 7.90
CA ALA A 48 -8.96 -13.34 8.19
C ALA A 48 -7.92 -12.95 9.27
N THR A 49 -7.45 -13.92 10.04
CA THR A 49 -6.37 -13.75 11.04
C THR A 49 -5.06 -13.24 10.43
N TYR A 50 -4.88 -13.41 9.11
CA TYR A 50 -3.68 -12.98 8.40
C TYR A 50 -3.76 -11.57 7.79
N ASP A 51 -4.81 -10.79 8.04
CA ASP A 51 -4.93 -9.43 7.49
C ASP A 51 -3.70 -8.56 7.82
N ARG A 52 -3.15 -8.68 9.04
CA ARG A 52 -1.90 -7.99 9.42
C ARG A 52 -0.71 -8.39 8.57
N TRP A 53 -0.63 -9.64 8.13
CA TRP A 53 0.44 -10.09 7.24
C TRP A 53 0.29 -9.43 5.86
N PHE A 54 -0.93 -9.35 5.33
CA PHE A 54 -1.22 -8.67 4.07
C PHE A 54 -0.85 -7.18 4.15
N GLU A 55 -1.23 -6.50 5.23
CA GLU A 55 -0.90 -5.08 5.43
C GLU A 55 0.61 -4.86 5.52
N ALA A 56 1.30 -5.66 6.35
CA ALA A 56 2.74 -5.53 6.54
C ALA A 56 3.56 -5.85 5.28
N ASN A 57 3.14 -6.82 4.47
CA ASN A 57 3.94 -7.35 3.38
C ASN A 57 3.47 -6.91 1.98
N LEU A 58 2.18 -6.61 1.82
CA LEU A 58 1.55 -6.25 0.55
C LEU A 58 0.93 -4.84 0.56
N ARG A 59 1.01 -4.10 1.68
CA ARG A 59 0.47 -2.74 1.89
C ARG A 59 -1.03 -2.60 1.65
N CYS A 60 -1.77 -3.70 1.74
CA CYS A 60 -3.23 -3.71 1.64
C CYS A 60 -3.77 -4.84 2.52
N ASN A 61 -5.01 -4.73 3.01
CA ASN A 61 -5.66 -5.86 3.67
C ASN A 61 -6.09 -6.94 2.66
N ARG A 62 -6.41 -8.14 3.15
CA ARG A 62 -6.77 -9.30 2.33
C ARG A 62 -8.00 -9.05 1.45
N ARG A 63 -9.00 -8.32 1.96
CA ARG A 63 -10.21 -7.97 1.20
C ARG A 63 -9.86 -7.12 -0.02
N LEU A 64 -9.08 -6.07 0.17
CA LEU A 64 -8.61 -5.20 -0.92
C LEU A 64 -7.75 -5.97 -1.92
N PHE A 65 -6.86 -6.85 -1.43
CA PHE A 65 -6.06 -7.73 -2.26
C PHE A 65 -6.92 -8.62 -3.19
N LEU A 66 -7.97 -9.24 -2.66
CA LEU A 66 -8.89 -10.06 -3.46
C LEU A 66 -9.68 -9.22 -4.47
N SER A 67 -10.14 -8.03 -4.08
CA SER A 67 -10.76 -7.08 -5.01
C SER A 67 -9.83 -6.68 -6.15
N LEU A 68 -8.56 -6.43 -5.86
CA LEU A 68 -7.54 -6.14 -6.87
C LEU A 68 -7.32 -7.33 -7.81
N CYS A 69 -7.26 -8.56 -7.29
CA CYS A 69 -7.19 -9.77 -8.12
C CYS A 69 -8.37 -9.85 -9.10
N SER A 70 -9.59 -9.59 -8.62
CA SER A 70 -10.80 -9.59 -9.44
C SER A 70 -10.77 -8.48 -10.50
N LEU A 71 -10.34 -7.28 -10.12
CA LEU A 71 -10.23 -6.13 -11.02
C LEU A 71 -9.24 -6.40 -12.16
N LEU A 72 -8.04 -6.87 -11.84
CA LEU A 72 -7.02 -7.20 -12.83
C LEU A 72 -7.48 -8.32 -13.78
N ARG A 73 -8.20 -9.33 -13.26
CA ARG A 73 -8.83 -10.35 -14.11
C ARG A 73 -9.86 -9.76 -15.06
N SER A 74 -10.71 -8.85 -14.57
CA SER A 74 -11.73 -8.19 -15.40
C SER A 74 -11.12 -7.37 -16.54
N TRP A 75 -9.90 -6.86 -16.34
CA TRP A 75 -9.11 -6.16 -17.35
C TRP A 75 -8.26 -7.08 -18.24
N GLY A 76 -8.42 -8.39 -18.12
CA GLY A 76 -7.70 -9.38 -18.95
C GLY A 76 -6.24 -9.57 -18.58
N VAL A 77 -5.80 -9.09 -17.40
CA VAL A 77 -4.43 -9.33 -16.93
C VAL A 77 -4.24 -10.80 -16.61
N ASN A 78 -3.37 -11.46 -17.39
CA ASN A 78 -3.11 -12.89 -17.21
C ASN A 78 -2.16 -13.14 -16.02
N LEU A 79 -2.74 -13.13 -14.82
CA LEU A 79 -2.05 -13.53 -13.59
C LEU A 79 -1.68 -15.02 -13.60
N ALA A 80 -2.37 -15.84 -14.41
CA ALA A 80 -2.18 -17.28 -14.46
C ALA A 80 -1.02 -17.73 -15.36
N GLY A 81 -0.42 -16.84 -16.17
CA GLY A 81 0.58 -17.11 -17.21
C GLY A 81 1.32 -18.43 -17.02
N ALA A 82 0.93 -19.41 -17.85
CA ALA A 82 1.20 -20.84 -17.76
C ALA A 82 1.13 -21.42 -16.33
N THR A 83 0.11 -22.21 -16.05
CA THR A 83 -0.04 -23.09 -14.87
C THR A 83 1.13 -24.07 -14.67
N ARG A 84 2.14 -24.07 -15.56
CA ARG A 84 3.34 -24.91 -15.57
C ARG A 84 4.17 -24.89 -14.27
N HIS A 85 3.96 -23.92 -13.39
CA HIS A 85 4.71 -23.78 -12.13
C HIS A 85 3.88 -24.03 -10.86
N GLY A 86 2.63 -24.50 -10.97
CA GLY A 86 1.85 -24.92 -9.79
C GLY A 86 1.49 -23.81 -8.80
N HIS A 87 1.57 -22.53 -9.19
CA HIS A 87 1.19 -21.39 -8.35
C HIS A 87 -0.04 -20.67 -8.91
N SER A 88 -0.98 -20.32 -8.02
CA SER A 88 -2.19 -19.56 -8.35
C SER A 88 -1.87 -18.14 -8.84
N GLY A 89 -2.81 -17.54 -9.57
CA GLY A 89 -2.67 -16.16 -10.04
C GLY A 89 -2.60 -15.17 -8.89
N GLU A 90 -3.34 -15.41 -7.82
CA GLU A 90 -3.30 -14.67 -6.56
C GLU A 90 -1.90 -14.74 -5.96
N LYS A 91 -1.31 -15.93 -5.83
CA LYS A 91 0.05 -16.07 -5.28
C LYS A 91 1.08 -15.31 -6.13
N LYS A 92 0.93 -15.35 -7.45
CA LYS A 92 1.76 -14.58 -8.38
C LYS A 92 1.59 -13.07 -8.18
N LEU A 93 0.35 -12.57 -8.02
CA LEU A 93 0.11 -11.14 -7.75
C LEU A 93 0.66 -10.72 -6.38
N ALA A 94 0.49 -11.55 -5.34
CA ALA A 94 1.06 -11.28 -4.03
C ALA A 94 2.60 -11.21 -4.08
N ALA A 95 3.24 -12.05 -4.90
CA ALA A 95 4.67 -11.96 -5.13
C ALA A 95 5.10 -10.62 -5.76
N VAL A 96 4.31 -10.07 -6.67
CA VAL A 96 4.55 -8.74 -7.25
C VAL A 96 4.36 -7.65 -6.20
N LEU A 97 3.24 -7.66 -5.48
CA LEU A 97 2.99 -6.66 -4.43
C LEU A 97 4.05 -6.71 -3.34
N TYR A 98 4.48 -7.90 -2.92
CA TYR A 98 5.59 -8.07 -1.97
C TYR A 98 6.89 -7.51 -2.52
N PHE A 99 7.19 -7.76 -3.79
CA PHE A 99 8.37 -7.20 -4.43
C PHE A 99 8.31 -5.66 -4.47
N LEU A 100 7.17 -5.07 -4.81
CA LEU A 100 7.00 -3.61 -4.86
C LEU A 100 6.98 -2.97 -3.46
N ALA A 101 6.40 -3.66 -2.48
CA ALA A 101 6.28 -3.19 -1.10
C ALA A 101 7.58 -3.34 -0.31
N SER A 102 8.46 -4.27 -0.71
CA SER A 102 9.75 -4.49 -0.09
C SER A 102 10.85 -3.72 -0.83
N SER A 103 11.80 -3.15 -0.11
CA SER A 103 13.08 -2.69 -0.69
C SER A 103 14.02 -3.87 -1.01
N GLY A 104 13.46 -5.08 -1.17
CA GLY A 104 14.17 -6.33 -1.31
C GLY A 104 14.59 -6.66 -2.74
N SER A 105 15.42 -7.68 -2.88
CA SER A 105 15.81 -8.20 -4.19
C SER A 105 14.82 -9.25 -4.72
N TYR A 106 14.89 -9.55 -6.01
CA TYR A 106 14.17 -10.70 -6.59
C TYR A 106 14.48 -12.02 -5.87
N ARG A 107 15.69 -12.17 -5.30
CA ARG A 107 16.08 -13.38 -4.56
C ARG A 107 15.34 -13.46 -3.21
N SER A 108 15.20 -12.35 -2.50
CA SER A 108 14.48 -12.34 -1.21
C SER A 108 12.98 -12.55 -1.42
N CYS A 109 12.38 -11.96 -2.47
CA CYS A 109 10.99 -12.22 -2.82
C CYS A 109 10.77 -13.70 -3.20
N ALA A 110 11.65 -14.27 -4.02
CA ALA A 110 11.62 -15.68 -4.39
C ALA A 110 11.64 -16.61 -3.17
N ALA A 111 12.53 -16.34 -2.22
CA ALA A 111 12.61 -17.09 -0.96
C ALA A 111 11.32 -16.96 -0.12
N ALA A 112 10.81 -15.74 0.06
CA ALA A 112 9.59 -15.49 0.83
C ALA A 112 8.34 -16.14 0.21
N MET A 113 8.27 -16.18 -1.11
CA MET A 113 7.12 -16.72 -1.84
C MET A 113 7.22 -18.22 -2.15
N GLY A 114 8.37 -18.84 -1.89
CA GLY A 114 8.64 -20.22 -2.29
C GLY A 114 8.53 -20.41 -3.81
N MET A 115 9.10 -19.47 -4.57
CA MET A 115 9.11 -19.48 -6.04
C MET A 115 10.55 -19.42 -6.56
N SER A 116 10.77 -19.83 -7.82
CA SER A 116 12.08 -19.61 -8.44
C SER A 116 12.28 -18.12 -8.76
N LYS A 117 13.54 -17.64 -8.69
CA LYS A 117 13.88 -16.26 -9.06
C LYS A 117 13.42 -15.93 -10.48
N ALA A 118 13.66 -16.84 -11.44
CA ALA A 118 13.28 -16.65 -12.84
C ALA A 118 11.76 -16.48 -12.99
N LEU A 119 10.97 -17.22 -12.22
CA LEU A 119 9.52 -17.06 -12.21
C LEU A 119 9.10 -15.69 -11.67
N ILE A 120 9.67 -15.24 -10.55
CA ILE A 120 9.36 -13.92 -9.98
C ILE A 120 9.65 -12.81 -10.99
N VAL A 121 10.83 -12.80 -11.60
CA VAL A 121 11.22 -11.78 -12.60
C VAL A 121 10.17 -11.73 -13.72
N GLY A 122 9.88 -12.87 -14.35
CA GLY A 122 8.92 -12.90 -15.45
C GLY A 122 7.47 -12.61 -15.03
N VAL A 123 7.08 -12.85 -13.77
CA VAL A 123 5.76 -12.47 -13.23
C VAL A 123 5.69 -10.97 -12.98
N VAL A 124 6.72 -10.39 -12.36
CA VAL A 124 6.80 -8.95 -12.09
C VAL A 124 6.76 -8.16 -13.39
N GLU A 125 7.58 -8.52 -14.38
CA GLU A 125 7.59 -7.86 -15.70
C GLU A 125 6.20 -7.87 -16.35
N ARG A 126 5.54 -9.04 -16.42
CA ARG A 126 4.21 -9.18 -17.04
C ARG A 126 3.13 -8.38 -16.32
N VAL A 127 3.14 -8.36 -14.99
CA VAL A 127 2.13 -7.62 -14.22
C VAL A 127 2.39 -6.12 -14.33
N ILE A 128 3.64 -5.66 -14.23
CA ILE A 128 3.97 -4.24 -14.41
C ILE A 128 3.59 -3.77 -15.82
N GLU A 129 3.92 -4.53 -16.86
CA GLU A 129 3.54 -4.18 -18.23
C GLU A 129 2.02 -4.04 -18.39
N ALA A 130 1.26 -4.97 -17.81
CA ALA A 130 -0.19 -4.90 -17.82
C ALA A 130 -0.73 -3.67 -17.07
N LEU A 131 -0.18 -3.36 -15.89
CA LEU A 131 -0.54 -2.16 -15.13
C LEU A 131 -0.22 -0.86 -15.88
N VAL A 132 0.94 -0.79 -16.54
CA VAL A 132 1.34 0.38 -17.36
C VAL A 132 0.34 0.60 -18.49
N ARG A 133 -0.14 -0.46 -19.14
CA ARG A 133 -1.17 -0.35 -20.19
C ARG A 133 -2.52 0.13 -19.65
N LEU A 134 -2.83 -0.15 -18.39
CA LEU A 134 -4.07 0.26 -17.73
C LEU A 134 -4.00 1.68 -17.15
N LEU A 135 -2.79 2.18 -16.87
CA LEU A 135 -2.57 3.47 -16.23
C LEU A 135 -3.38 4.63 -16.85
N PRO A 136 -3.50 4.80 -18.18
CA PRO A 136 -4.26 5.91 -18.77
C PRO A 136 -5.78 5.80 -18.55
N VAL A 137 -6.30 4.60 -18.27
CA VAL A 137 -7.72 4.36 -18.01
C VAL A 137 -8.05 4.67 -16.55
N VAL A 138 -7.11 4.36 -15.65
CA VAL A 138 -7.30 4.44 -14.19
C VAL A 138 -6.88 5.81 -13.63
N VAL A 139 -5.81 6.39 -14.16
CA VAL A 139 -5.28 7.68 -13.74
C VAL A 139 -5.63 8.73 -14.79
N ARG A 140 -6.67 9.52 -14.49
CA ARG A 140 -7.17 10.59 -15.36
C ARG A 140 -6.85 11.94 -14.73
N LEU A 141 -5.92 12.67 -15.34
CA LEU A 141 -5.60 14.02 -14.92
C LEU A 141 -6.60 15.03 -15.50
N PRO A 142 -6.86 16.13 -14.79
CA PRO A 142 -7.68 17.23 -15.30
C PRO A 142 -7.05 17.85 -16.53
N GLN A 143 -7.87 18.20 -17.52
CA GLN A 143 -7.40 18.72 -18.82
C GLN A 143 -7.68 20.21 -19.00
N THR A 144 -8.51 20.81 -18.15
CA THR A 144 -8.96 22.19 -18.29
C THR A 144 -8.80 22.93 -16.97
N ALA A 145 -8.60 24.26 -17.03
CA ALA A 145 -8.47 25.10 -15.85
C ALA A 145 -9.68 24.99 -14.90
N SER A 146 -10.89 24.84 -15.44
CA SER A 146 -12.10 24.65 -14.63
C SER A 146 -12.12 23.31 -13.90
N GLN A 147 -11.62 22.22 -14.53
CA GLN A 147 -11.50 20.92 -13.85
C GLN A 147 -10.42 20.94 -12.76
N TRP A 148 -9.30 21.64 -12.99
CA TRP A 148 -8.28 21.85 -11.96
C TRP A 148 -8.84 22.63 -10.78
N GLN A 149 -9.53 23.75 -11.02
CA GLN A 149 -10.15 24.55 -9.96
C GLN A 149 -11.19 23.73 -9.18
N ALA A 150 -12.04 22.96 -9.86
CA ALA A 150 -13.04 22.13 -9.20
C ALA A 150 -12.42 21.09 -8.25
N LEU A 151 -11.30 20.48 -8.64
CA LEU A 151 -10.57 19.54 -7.78
C LEU A 151 -9.90 20.23 -6.60
N GLU A 152 -9.28 21.40 -6.82
CA GLU A 152 -8.70 22.18 -5.72
C GLU A 152 -9.75 22.61 -4.70
N ASP A 153 -10.92 23.05 -5.17
CA ASP A 153 -12.04 23.43 -4.32
C ASP A 153 -12.56 22.23 -3.51
N GLU A 154 -12.65 21.05 -4.13
CA GLU A 154 -13.06 19.81 -3.46
C GLU A 154 -12.06 19.39 -2.38
N PHE A 155 -10.76 19.43 -2.67
CA PHE A 155 -9.71 19.17 -1.67
C PHE A 155 -9.70 20.20 -0.55
N ALA A 156 -9.89 21.48 -0.86
CA ALA A 156 -10.00 22.54 0.14
C ALA A 156 -11.21 22.31 1.05
N HIS A 157 -12.33 21.87 0.50
CA HIS A 157 -13.52 21.54 1.28
C HIS A 157 -13.30 20.30 2.18
N LEU A 158 -12.76 19.21 1.63
CA LEU A 158 -12.60 17.94 2.35
C LEU A 158 -11.48 17.97 3.40
N CYS A 159 -10.35 18.58 3.05
CA CYS A 159 -9.11 18.50 3.84
C CYS A 159 -8.71 19.82 4.47
N GLN A 160 -9.38 20.94 4.15
CA GLN A 160 -9.02 22.29 4.60
C GLN A 160 -7.61 22.73 4.17
N ILE A 161 -7.15 22.23 3.01
CA ILE A 161 -5.86 22.57 2.41
C ILE A 161 -6.11 23.11 1.00
N GLN A 162 -5.71 24.36 0.76
CA GLN A 162 -5.85 25.02 -0.54
C GLN A 162 -4.68 24.67 -1.49
N GLY A 163 -4.93 24.74 -2.80
CA GLY A 163 -3.90 24.50 -3.83
C GLY A 163 -3.48 23.04 -3.98
N VAL A 164 -4.28 22.10 -3.47
CA VAL A 164 -4.06 20.66 -3.62
C VAL A 164 -5.00 20.13 -4.68
N ALA A 165 -4.46 19.58 -5.77
CA ALA A 165 -5.24 19.02 -6.86
C ALA A 165 -5.15 17.48 -6.95
N GLY A 166 -4.50 16.85 -5.98
CA GLY A 166 -4.33 15.41 -5.95
C GLY A 166 -3.49 14.93 -4.75
N THR A 167 -3.56 13.64 -4.49
CA THR A 167 -2.80 12.97 -3.42
C THR A 167 -2.19 11.69 -3.95
N ILE A 168 -0.99 11.36 -3.48
CA ILE A 168 -0.32 10.09 -3.77
C ILE A 168 -0.14 9.38 -2.43
N ASP A 169 -0.54 8.12 -2.37
CA ASP A 169 -0.25 7.26 -1.22
C ASP A 169 1.24 6.86 -1.23
N GLY A 170 1.98 7.27 -0.21
CA GLY A 170 3.39 6.93 0.00
C GLY A 170 3.64 5.50 0.46
N SER A 171 2.60 4.66 0.55
CA SER A 171 2.72 3.29 1.06
C SER A 171 3.66 2.39 0.25
N LEU A 172 3.94 2.69 -1.02
CA LEU A 172 4.87 1.90 -1.85
C LEU A 172 6.14 2.66 -2.25
N ILE A 173 6.20 3.97 -2.04
CA ILE A 173 7.31 4.82 -2.46
C ILE A 173 7.74 5.64 -1.26
N ALA A 174 9.01 5.50 -0.86
CA ALA A 174 9.59 6.39 0.14
C ALA A 174 9.61 7.81 -0.45
N ILE A 175 8.88 8.73 0.17
CA ILE A 175 8.92 10.14 -0.18
C ILE A 175 10.03 10.76 0.65
N GLU A 176 11.12 11.14 -0.02
CA GLU A 176 12.22 11.83 0.65
C GLU A 176 11.75 13.17 1.20
N ARG A 177 12.22 13.46 2.41
CA ARG A 177 11.96 14.73 3.07
C ARG A 177 12.66 15.85 2.29
N PRO A 178 12.01 17.02 2.09
CA PRO A 178 12.68 18.19 1.52
C PRO A 178 13.96 18.54 2.30
N ALA A 179 15.02 18.90 1.57
CA ALA A 179 16.29 19.29 2.17
C ALA A 179 16.12 20.50 3.11
N GLY A 180 16.65 20.39 4.34
CA GLY A 180 16.64 21.47 5.33
C GLY A 180 15.38 21.56 6.21
N TYR A 181 14.47 20.59 6.15
CA TYR A 181 13.32 20.53 7.05
C TYR A 181 13.72 19.82 8.37
N GLU A 182 13.62 20.49 9.53
CA GLU A 182 14.06 19.97 10.87
C GLU A 182 12.91 19.67 11.87
N GLY A 183 11.64 19.70 11.44
CA GLY A 183 10.50 19.33 12.31
C GLY A 183 10.37 17.83 12.61
N PHE A 184 9.76 17.46 13.74
CA PHE A 184 9.44 16.07 14.11
C PHE A 184 8.08 15.64 13.60
#